data_AF-A0A2D2C2G7-F1
#
_entry.id   AF-A0A2D2C2G7-F1
#
_cell.length_a   1.000
_cell.length_b   1.000
_cell.length_c   1.000
_cell.angle_alpha   90.00
_cell.angle_beta   90.00
_cell.angle_gamma   90.00
#
_symmetry.space_group_name_H-M   'P 1'
#
loop_
_entity.id
_entity.type
_entity.pdbx_description
1 polymer ?
#
loop_
_entity_poly.entity_id
_entity_poly.type
_entity_poly.pdbx_seq_one_letter_code
_entity_poly.pdbx_strand_id
1 'polypeptide(L)'
;MRATLAWIGGRLPPSLYFALAGKPAAPMTGDPDMTEPNGPLVRLRRAFRSLEDLPEVIPTSWRPGIATGPLPVETASVDDIAIAIVAANAELSVAIQRSSALEKLHRLAREAGAVGTDCAVDAALTREGR
;
A
#
# COMPACT_ATOMS: atom_id res chain seq x y z
N MET A 1 12.15 30.16 -20.51
CA MET A 1 12.73 28.89 -20.00
C MET A 1 11.66 28.20 -19.16
N ARG A 2 10.99 27.18 -19.69
CA ARG A 2 9.86 26.49 -19.03
C ARG A 2 10.31 25.09 -18.64
N ALA A 3 10.27 24.76 -17.36
CA ALA A 3 10.63 23.44 -16.84
C ALA A 3 9.52 22.44 -17.20
N THR A 4 9.85 21.50 -18.08
CA THR A 4 9.06 20.28 -18.34
C THR A 4 9.28 19.30 -17.20
N LEU A 5 8.28 19.14 -16.33
CA LEU A 5 8.24 18.03 -15.39
C LEU A 5 7.88 16.76 -16.18
N ALA A 6 8.91 15.97 -16.47
CA ALA A 6 8.77 14.64 -17.03
C ALA A 6 8.02 13.76 -16.03
N TRP A 7 6.85 13.28 -16.44
CA TRP A 7 6.09 12.23 -15.77
C TRP A 7 6.89 10.93 -15.85
N ILE A 8 7.62 10.61 -14.77
CA ILE A 8 8.36 9.35 -14.64
C ILE A 8 7.46 8.40 -13.85
N GLY A 9 6.94 7.39 -14.53
CA GLY A 9 6.20 6.25 -13.97
C GLY A 9 7.07 5.34 -13.12
N GLY A 10 7.82 5.90 -12.17
CA GLY A 10 8.47 5.16 -11.11
C GLY A 10 7.50 5.01 -9.95
N ARG A 11 7.03 3.78 -9.71
CA ARG A 11 6.41 3.41 -8.44
C ARG A 11 7.34 3.90 -7.32
N LEU A 12 6.89 4.88 -6.55
CA LEU A 12 7.64 5.35 -5.38
C LEU A 12 7.84 4.15 -4.44
N PRO A 13 9.04 3.97 -3.86
CA PRO A 13 9.23 2.96 -2.83
C PRO A 13 8.19 3.19 -1.71
N PRO A 14 7.63 2.12 -1.12
CA PRO A 14 6.56 2.21 -0.12
C PRO A 14 6.82 3.24 1.01
N SER A 15 8.09 3.44 1.37
CA SER A 15 8.54 4.39 2.40
C SER A 15 8.21 5.87 2.10
N LEU A 16 8.03 6.25 0.82
CA LEU A 16 7.74 7.64 0.45
C LEU A 16 6.23 7.99 0.44
N TYR A 17 5.33 7.00 0.49
CA TYR A 17 3.90 7.28 0.64
C TYR A 17 3.57 7.87 2.02
N PHE A 18 4.28 7.45 3.06
CA PHE A 18 4.08 7.94 4.43
C PHE A 18 4.58 9.37 4.66
N ALA A 19 5.46 9.89 3.79
CA ALA A 19 6.00 11.25 3.91
C ALA A 19 5.03 12.33 3.37
N LEU A 20 4.12 11.97 2.47
CA LEU A 20 3.14 12.89 1.85
C LEU A 20 1.79 12.91 2.57
N ALA A 21 1.45 11.85 3.30
CA ALA A 21 0.32 11.84 4.21
C ALA A 21 0.72 12.62 5.46
N GLY A 22 0.17 13.83 5.61
CA GLY A 22 0.44 14.71 6.75
C GLY A 22 0.45 13.96 8.08
N LYS A 23 1.51 14.19 8.85
CA LYS A 23 1.81 13.63 10.17
C LYS A 23 0.54 13.62 11.04
N PRO A 24 -0.03 12.45 11.39
CA PRO A 24 -1.15 12.43 12.34
C PRO A 24 -0.63 12.86 13.71
N ALA A 25 -1.45 13.68 14.39
CA ALA A 25 -1.18 14.20 15.72
C ALA A 25 -0.90 13.05 16.70
N ALA A 26 0.13 13.23 17.53
CA ALA A 26 0.55 12.28 18.55
C ALA A 26 -0.60 12.01 19.55
N PRO A 27 -0.96 10.75 19.82
CA PRO A 27 -1.67 10.43 21.04
C PRO A 27 -0.68 10.36 22.22
N MET A 28 -1.07 11.09 23.26
CA MET A 28 -0.41 11.23 24.54
C MET A 28 -0.52 9.92 25.36
N THR A 29 0.62 9.49 25.91
CA THR A 29 0.78 8.67 27.13
C THR A 29 -0.03 7.39 27.27
N GLY A 30 0.64 6.28 26.93
CA GLY A 30 0.41 4.95 27.47
C GLY A 30 1.64 4.12 27.15
N ASP A 31 2.54 3.98 28.12
CA ASP A 31 3.72 3.13 28.05
C ASP A 31 3.28 1.68 27.76
N PRO A 32 3.87 1.03 26.75
CA PRO A 32 4.73 -0.08 27.09
C PRO A 32 6.07 0.02 26.37
N ASP A 33 7.11 0.11 27.17
CA ASP A 33 8.47 -0.33 26.90
C ASP A 33 8.47 -1.66 26.10
N MET A 34 8.47 -1.56 24.77
CA MET A 34 8.54 -2.68 23.82
C MET A 34 9.57 -2.40 22.72
N THR A 35 10.58 -1.58 23.00
CA THR A 35 11.72 -1.39 22.11
C THR A 35 13.01 -1.72 22.83
N GLU A 36 13.06 -2.92 23.41
CA GLU A 36 14.32 -3.58 23.72
C GLU A 36 15.15 -3.60 22.41
N PRO A 37 16.29 -2.88 22.32
CA PRO A 37 17.10 -2.81 21.10
C PRO A 37 17.70 -4.18 20.68
N ASN A 38 17.41 -5.24 21.46
CA ASN A 38 17.80 -6.62 21.25
C ASN A 38 16.62 -7.60 21.16
N GLY A 39 15.39 -7.12 20.95
CA GLY A 39 14.21 -7.97 20.75
C GLY A 39 14.38 -9.00 19.63
N PRO A 40 13.76 -10.19 19.70
CA PRO A 40 13.92 -11.25 18.70
C PRO A 40 13.66 -10.79 17.27
N LEU A 41 12.63 -9.98 17.04
CA LEU A 41 12.28 -9.46 15.72
C LEU A 41 13.30 -8.44 15.20
N VAL A 42 13.81 -7.56 16.07
CA VAL A 42 14.89 -6.60 15.72
C VAL A 42 16.15 -7.36 15.30
N ARG A 43 16.51 -8.42 16.05
CA ARG A 43 17.64 -9.29 15.71
C ARG A 43 17.43 -10.00 14.37
N LEU A 44 16.20 -10.46 14.10
CA LEU A 44 15.84 -11.11 12.84
C LEU A 44 15.94 -10.14 11.65
N ARG A 45 15.39 -8.93 11.75
CA ARG A 45 15.51 -7.88 10.73
C ARG A 45 16.96 -7.50 10.45
N ARG A 46 17.79 -7.42 11.49
CA ARG A 46 19.23 -7.13 11.34
C ARG A 46 19.99 -8.26 10.65
N ALA A 47 19.63 -9.52 10.93
CA ALA A 47 20.24 -10.68 10.31
C ALA A 47 19.83 -10.83 8.83
N PHE A 48 18.59 -10.48 8.48
CA PHE A 48 18.03 -10.64 7.14
C PHE A 48 17.47 -9.32 6.60
N ARG A 49 18.23 -8.66 5.71
CA ARG A 49 17.79 -7.39 5.08
C ARG A 49 16.46 -7.50 4.34
N SER A 50 16.11 -8.68 3.83
CA SER A 50 14.82 -8.92 3.17
C SER A 50 13.60 -8.82 4.11
N LEU A 51 13.82 -8.76 5.42
CA LEU A 51 12.76 -8.67 6.42
C LEU A 51 12.61 -7.26 7.01
N GLU A 52 13.30 -6.26 6.48
CA GLU A 52 13.19 -4.86 6.95
C GLU A 52 11.74 -4.34 6.87
N ASP A 53 11.02 -4.69 5.80
CA ASP A 53 9.62 -4.33 5.58
C ASP A 53 8.62 -5.28 6.26
N LEU A 54 9.07 -6.28 7.02
CA LEU A 54 8.19 -7.17 7.76
C LEU A 54 7.39 -6.33 8.77
N PRO A 55 6.05 -6.39 8.81
CA PRO A 55 5.28 -5.60 9.77
C PRO A 55 5.55 -6.06 11.20
N GLU A 56 5.36 -5.17 12.18
CA GLU A 56 5.41 -5.56 13.59
C GLU A 56 4.16 -6.33 14.02
N VAL A 57 3.05 -6.09 13.32
CA VAL A 57 1.73 -6.59 13.67
C VAL A 57 0.96 -6.97 12.41
N ILE A 58 0.32 -8.13 12.43
CA ILE A 58 -0.60 -8.60 11.39
C ILE A 58 -1.96 -7.92 11.60
N PRO A 59 -2.49 -7.19 10.60
CA PRO A 59 -3.79 -6.54 10.69
C PRO A 59 -4.93 -7.53 10.95
N THR A 60 -5.93 -7.10 11.71
CA THR A 60 -7.12 -7.91 11.99
C THR A 60 -7.90 -8.25 10.73
N SER A 61 -7.90 -7.37 9.72
CA SER A 61 -8.55 -7.60 8.42
C SER A 61 -7.99 -8.80 7.66
N TRP A 62 -6.77 -9.23 7.98
CA TRP A 62 -6.12 -10.38 7.35
C TRP A 62 -6.41 -11.70 8.05
N ARG A 63 -7.16 -11.67 9.17
CA ARG A 63 -7.47 -12.85 9.97
C ARG A 63 -8.98 -13.15 9.94
N PRO A 64 -9.38 -14.43 9.93
CA PRO A 64 -10.79 -14.80 9.82
C PRO A 64 -11.59 -14.46 11.09
N GLY A 65 -12.75 -13.83 10.88
CA GLY A 65 -14.02 -13.92 11.64
C GLY A 65 -14.07 -13.56 13.14
N ILE A 66 -13.09 -13.94 13.94
CA ILE A 66 -13.12 -13.88 15.42
C ILE A 66 -11.86 -13.17 15.97
N ALA A 67 -10.92 -12.77 15.13
CA ALA A 67 -9.73 -12.04 15.58
C ALA A 67 -10.15 -10.71 16.25
N THR A 68 -9.88 -10.60 17.55
CA THR A 68 -10.33 -9.45 18.37
C THR A 68 -9.38 -8.26 18.31
N GLY A 69 -8.20 -8.42 17.69
CA GLY A 69 -7.23 -7.35 17.55
C GLY A 69 -6.09 -7.68 16.61
N PRO A 70 -5.20 -6.71 16.34
CA PRO A 70 -3.97 -6.91 15.59
C PRO A 70 -3.10 -7.97 16.29
N LEU A 71 -2.48 -8.89 15.53
CA LEU A 71 -1.67 -9.99 16.08
C LEU A 71 -0.18 -9.64 15.96
N PRO A 72 0.58 -9.49 17.05
CA PRO A 72 2.02 -9.24 16.98
C PRO A 72 2.74 -10.37 16.24
N VAL A 73 3.61 -10.02 15.29
CA VAL A 73 4.34 -11.00 14.47
C VAL A 73 5.23 -11.90 15.33
N GLU A 74 5.76 -11.39 16.44
CA GLU A 74 6.55 -12.18 17.40
C GLU A 74 5.78 -13.34 18.04
N THR A 75 4.45 -13.23 18.08
CA THR A 75 3.55 -14.24 18.67
C THR A 75 2.73 -15.00 17.63
N ALA A 76 2.89 -14.66 16.35
CA ALA A 76 2.14 -15.27 15.26
C ALA A 76 2.64 -16.69 14.96
N SER A 77 1.70 -17.62 14.78
CA SER A 77 2.05 -18.97 14.31
C SER A 77 2.42 -18.96 12.82
N VAL A 78 3.07 -20.02 12.35
CA VAL A 78 3.36 -20.20 10.91
C VAL A 78 2.07 -20.18 10.09
N ASP A 79 0.98 -20.74 10.62
CA ASP A 79 -0.33 -20.73 9.96
C ASP A 79 -0.93 -19.31 9.91
N ASP A 80 -0.78 -18.52 10.97
CA ASP A 80 -1.20 -17.10 10.95
C ASP A 80 -0.43 -16.32 9.88
N ILE A 81 0.88 -16.58 9.72
CA ILE A 81 1.67 -15.97 8.63
C ILE A 81 1.18 -16.44 7.27
N ALA A 82 0.88 -17.73 7.08
CA ALA A 82 0.36 -18.24 5.81
C ALA A 82 -0.99 -17.60 5.43
N ILE A 83 -1.89 -17.44 6.40
CA ILE A 83 -3.17 -16.75 6.22
C ILE A 83 -2.95 -15.27 5.88
N ALA A 84 -2.04 -14.59 6.60
CA ALA A 84 -1.70 -13.20 6.36
C ALA A 84 -1.14 -12.97 4.94
N ILE A 85 -0.31 -13.88 4.44
CA ILE A 85 0.23 -13.83 3.06
C ILE A 85 -0.91 -13.89 2.04
N VAL A 86 -1.88 -14.80 2.22
CA VAL A 86 -3.03 -14.91 1.30
C VAL A 86 -3.86 -13.62 1.31
N ALA A 87 -4.15 -13.07 2.49
CA ALA A 87 -4.90 -11.83 2.63
C ALA A 87 -4.17 -10.63 2.00
N ALA A 88 -2.87 -10.47 2.27
CA ALA A 88 -2.05 -9.40 1.68
C ALA A 88 -2.02 -9.50 0.14
N ASN A 89 -1.91 -10.70 -0.40
CA ASN A 89 -1.94 -10.93 -1.85
C ASN A 89 -3.31 -10.61 -2.46
N ALA A 90 -4.41 -10.88 -1.75
CA ALA A 90 -5.75 -10.49 -2.19
C ALA A 90 -5.88 -8.96 -2.25
N GLU A 91 -5.42 -8.24 -1.23
CA GLU A 91 -5.40 -6.77 -1.22
C GLU A 91 -4.54 -6.19 -2.35
N LEU A 92 -3.35 -6.74 -2.57
CA LEU A 92 -2.48 -6.37 -3.68
C LEU A 92 -3.16 -6.60 -5.03
N SER A 93 -3.82 -7.74 -5.21
CA SER A 93 -4.53 -8.08 -6.44
C SER A 93 -5.63 -7.08 -6.75
N VAL A 94 -6.41 -6.70 -5.74
CA VAL A 94 -7.45 -5.66 -5.87
C VAL A 94 -6.83 -4.30 -6.20
N ALA A 95 -5.71 -3.93 -5.58
CA ALA A 95 -5.00 -2.69 -5.90
C ALA A 95 -4.49 -2.66 -7.36
N ILE A 96 -3.93 -3.76 -7.85
CA ILE A 96 -3.49 -3.90 -9.24
C ILE A 96 -4.69 -3.75 -10.19
N GLN A 97 -5.79 -4.46 -9.93
CA GLN A 97 -7.00 -4.35 -10.75
C GLN A 97 -7.53 -2.91 -10.84
N ARG A 98 -7.54 -2.18 -9.71
CA ARG A 98 -7.92 -0.77 -9.67
C ARG A 98 -6.95 0.09 -10.50
N SER A 99 -5.64 -0.10 -10.35
CA SER A 99 -4.64 0.61 -11.15
C SER A 99 -4.83 0.37 -12.64
N SER A 100 -4.96 -0.89 -13.06
CA SER A 100 -5.19 -1.25 -14.46
C SER A 100 -6.48 -0.67 -15.02
N ALA A 101 -7.55 -0.60 -14.23
CA ALA A 101 -8.80 0.05 -14.64
C ALA A 101 -8.61 1.56 -14.88
N LEU A 102 -7.86 2.25 -14.00
CA LEU A 102 -7.53 3.67 -14.16
C LEU A 102 -6.64 3.91 -15.39
N GLU A 103 -5.62 3.08 -15.62
CA GLU A 103 -4.78 3.15 -16.81
C GLU A 103 -5.60 2.98 -18.09
N LYS A 104 -6.54 2.02 -18.09
CA LYS A 104 -7.45 1.80 -19.22
C LYS A 104 -8.32 3.03 -19.45
N LEU A 105 -8.96 3.57 -18.42
CA LEU A 105 -9.79 4.79 -18.53
C LEU A 105 -8.98 5.96 -19.09
N HIS A 106 -7.78 6.21 -18.54
CA HIS A 106 -6.90 7.26 -19.03
C HIS A 106 -6.55 7.07 -20.50
N ARG A 107 -6.19 5.85 -20.91
CA ARG A 107 -5.90 5.54 -22.32
C ARG A 107 -7.11 5.83 -23.22
N LEU A 108 -8.31 5.38 -22.85
CA LEU A 108 -9.52 5.63 -23.64
C LEU A 108 -9.82 7.12 -23.78
N ALA A 109 -9.65 7.90 -22.71
CA ALA A 109 -9.81 9.35 -22.77
C ALA A 109 -8.79 10.01 -23.71
N ARG A 110 -7.52 9.59 -23.65
CA ARG A 110 -6.46 10.11 -24.55
C ARG A 110 -6.70 9.77 -26.01
N GLU A 111 -7.14 8.55 -26.29
CA GLU A 111 -7.54 8.12 -27.64
C GLU A 111 -8.72 8.94 -28.17
N ALA A 112 -9.61 9.41 -27.29
CA ALA A 112 -10.69 10.34 -27.64
C ALA A 112 -10.22 11.79 -27.88
N GLY A 113 -8.94 12.10 -27.62
CA GLY A 113 -8.37 13.43 -27.75
C GLY A 113 -8.36 14.27 -26.47
N ALA A 114 -8.69 13.68 -25.32
CA ALA A 114 -8.72 14.41 -24.04
C ALA A 114 -7.34 14.96 -23.63
N VAL A 115 -7.35 16.15 -23.03
CA VAL A 115 -6.18 16.86 -22.53
C VAL A 115 -6.33 17.19 -21.05
N GLY A 116 -5.26 16.98 -20.27
CA GLY A 116 -5.04 17.54 -18.94
C GLY A 116 -6.25 17.53 -17.97
N THR A 117 -7.04 18.60 -18.03
CA THR A 117 -8.16 18.92 -17.14
C THR A 117 -9.51 18.38 -17.57
N ASP A 118 -9.58 17.73 -18.73
CA ASP A 118 -10.83 17.18 -19.26
C ASP A 118 -11.37 16.05 -18.37
N CYS A 119 -12.71 15.92 -18.33
CA CYS A 119 -13.35 14.79 -17.66
C CYS A 119 -13.06 13.50 -18.43
N ALA A 120 -12.24 12.62 -17.84
CA ALA A 120 -11.79 11.38 -18.48
C ALA A 120 -12.96 10.43 -18.83
N VAL A 121 -14.01 10.40 -18.01
CA VAL A 121 -15.19 9.54 -18.26
C VAL A 121 -15.97 10.05 -19.46
N ASP A 122 -16.28 11.35 -19.50
CA ASP A 122 -17.05 11.94 -20.61
C ASP A 122 -16.29 11.77 -21.94
N ALA A 123 -14.98 12.04 -21.95
CA ALA A 123 -14.15 11.84 -23.12
C ALA A 123 -14.11 10.37 -23.57
N ALA A 124 -13.94 9.42 -22.64
CA ALA A 124 -13.94 7.99 -22.97
C ALA A 124 -15.30 7.54 -23.56
N LEU A 125 -16.42 8.10 -23.09
CA LEU A 125 -17.74 7.82 -23.65
C LEU A 125 -17.89 8.33 -25.09
N THR A 126 -17.31 9.50 -25.43
CA THR A 126 -17.32 10.00 -26.82
C THR A 126 -16.59 9.10 -27.81
N ARG A 127 -15.66 8.26 -27.33
CA ARG A 127 -14.97 7.24 -28.13
C ARG A 127 -15.80 5.97 -28.28
N GLU A 128 -16.55 5.57 -27.25
CA GLU A 128 -17.35 4.34 -27.30
C GLU A 128 -18.53 4.43 -28.27
N GLY A 129 -19.05 5.64 -28.52
CA GLY A 129 -20.09 5.90 -29.51
C GLY A 129 -19.63 6.09 -30.97
N ARG A 130 -18.33 5.89 -31.28
CA ARG A 130 -17.75 6.05 -32.62
C ARG A 130 -17.25 4.70 -33.15
#